data_AF-A0AA92C087-F1
#
_entry.id   AF-A0AA92C087-F1
#
_cell.length_a   1.000
_cell.length_b   1.000
_cell.length_c   1.000
_cell.angle_alpha   90.00
_cell.angle_beta   90.00
_cell.angle_gamma   90.00
#
_symmetry.space_group_name_H-M   'P 1'
#
loop_
_entity.id
_entity.type
_entity.pdbx_description
1 polymer ?
#
loop_
_entity_poly.entity_id
_entity_poly.type
_entity_poly.pdbx_seq_one_letter_code
_entity_poly.pdbx_strand_id
1 'polypeptide(L)'
;MRAEDLESAKAALMAREDTNNANVASWSVGDPAPAMIADLPAWAAAHEVTGVVWTALASRFNGRRMVPTVDQVTAYLGGLEGSKRAEAETYIRQAPRQVSTPYRLAIEAALGWTPLP
;
A
#
# COMPACT_ATOMS: atom_id res chain seq x y z
N MET A 1 -11.69 3.41 -13.62
CA MET A 1 -11.65 4.78 -14.16
C MET A 1 -10.81 4.73 -15.42
N ARG A 2 -11.36 5.13 -16.56
CA ARG A 2 -10.58 5.39 -17.77
C ARG A 2 -10.44 6.90 -17.89
N ALA A 3 -9.26 7.36 -18.26
CA ALA A 3 -8.95 8.77 -18.50
C ALA A 3 -8.35 8.86 -19.90
N GLU A 4 -8.56 10.00 -20.56
CA GLU A 4 -8.11 10.21 -21.95
C GLU A 4 -6.62 10.54 -22.01
N ASP A 5 -6.06 11.05 -20.91
CA ASP A 5 -4.66 11.44 -20.80
C ASP A 5 -4.15 11.28 -19.35
N LEU A 6 -2.83 11.40 -19.17
CA LEU A 6 -2.19 11.16 -17.88
C LEU A 6 -2.50 12.26 -16.86
N GLU A 7 -2.70 13.51 -17.30
CA GLU A 7 -2.96 14.63 -16.39
C GLU A 7 -4.39 14.58 -15.86
N SER A 8 -5.37 14.25 -16.70
CA SER A 8 -6.74 13.98 -16.26
C SER A 8 -6.81 12.75 -15.35
N ALA A 9 -6.00 11.71 -15.60
CA ALA A 9 -5.88 10.55 -14.71
C ALA A 9 -5.34 10.95 -13.32
N LYS A 10 -4.28 11.76 -13.26
CA LYS A 10 -3.70 12.26 -12.00
C LYS A 10 -4.70 13.13 -11.25
N ALA A 11 -5.38 14.06 -11.93
CA ALA A 11 -6.37 14.95 -11.33
C ALA A 11 -7.51 14.16 -10.67
N ALA A 12 -8.03 13.15 -11.37
CA ALA A 12 -9.09 12.31 -10.83
C ALA A 12 -8.62 11.44 -9.66
N LEU A 13 -7.38 10.94 -9.69
CA LEU A 13 -6.79 10.22 -8.55
C LEU A 13 -6.60 11.14 -7.33
N MET A 14 -6.09 12.36 -7.52
CA MET A 14 -5.92 13.34 -6.45
C MET A 14 -7.24 13.68 -5.77
N ALA A 15 -8.29 13.92 -6.56
CA ALA A 15 -9.62 14.22 -6.04
C ALA A 15 -10.24 13.04 -5.26
N ARG A 16 -10.01 11.80 -5.72
CA ARG A 16 -10.53 10.59 -5.06
C ARG A 16 -9.84 10.32 -3.73
N GLU A 17 -8.53 10.52 -3.68
CA GLU A 17 -7.67 10.12 -2.56
C GLU A 17 -7.39 11.27 -1.59
N ASP A 18 -8.03 12.43 -1.80
CA ASP A 18 -7.80 13.67 -1.06
C ASP A 18 -6.31 13.97 -0.88
N THR A 19 -5.59 13.99 -2.00
CA THR A 19 -4.13 14.12 -2.00
C THR A 19 -3.64 15.14 -3.03
N ASN A 20 -2.34 15.33 -3.11
CA ASN A 20 -1.69 16.28 -4.03
C ASN A 20 -0.72 15.56 -4.97
N ASN A 21 -0.25 16.29 -5.98
CA ASN A 21 0.57 15.74 -7.06
C ASN A 21 1.89 15.12 -6.56
N ALA A 22 2.42 15.59 -5.42
CA ALA A 22 3.64 15.01 -4.84
C ALA A 22 3.44 13.61 -4.25
N ASN A 23 2.19 13.19 -4.05
CA ASN A 23 1.82 11.83 -3.60
C ASN A 23 1.20 11.01 -4.74
N VAL A 24 1.32 11.44 -5.99
CA VAL A 24 0.85 10.69 -7.15
C VAL A 24 2.06 10.32 -7.99
N ALA A 25 2.23 9.02 -8.21
CA ALA A 25 3.22 8.52 -9.16
C ALA A 25 2.51 8.08 -10.44
N SER A 26 3.27 8.11 -11.52
CA SER A 26 2.80 7.73 -12.84
C SER A 26 3.87 7.01 -13.63
N TRP A 27 3.43 6.17 -14.55
CA TRP A 27 4.27 5.51 -15.55
C TRP A 27 3.55 5.56 -16.89
N SER A 28 4.30 5.75 -17.98
CA SER A 28 3.78 5.69 -19.34
C SER A 28 4.58 4.69 -20.18
N VAL A 29 3.98 4.17 -21.24
CA VAL A 29 4.69 3.33 -22.21
C VAL A 29 5.90 4.08 -22.77
N GLY A 30 7.07 3.45 -22.70
CA GLY A 30 8.36 4.04 -23.09
C GLY A 30 9.20 4.53 -21.91
N ASP A 31 8.58 4.79 -20.75
CA ASP A 31 9.30 5.15 -19.53
C ASP A 31 9.89 3.90 -18.85
N PRO A 32 11.03 4.03 -18.14
CA PRO A 32 11.55 2.95 -17.31
C PRO A 32 10.53 2.54 -16.25
N ALA A 33 10.24 1.24 -16.19
CA ALA A 33 9.30 0.70 -15.21
C ALA A 33 9.84 0.84 -13.78
N PRO A 34 9.01 1.20 -12.80
CA PRO A 34 9.44 1.29 -11.41
C PRO A 34 9.72 -0.11 -10.86
N ALA A 35 10.89 -0.29 -10.25
CA ALA A 35 11.32 -1.59 -9.69
C ALA A 35 10.37 -2.17 -8.62
N MET A 36 9.56 -1.31 -7.99
CA MET A 36 8.61 -1.70 -6.95
C MET A 36 7.32 -2.34 -7.49
N ILE A 37 7.03 -2.22 -8.79
CA ILE A 37 5.85 -2.80 -9.43
C ILE A 37 6.32 -3.78 -10.51
N ALA A 38 6.44 -5.04 -10.11
CA ALA A 38 6.84 -6.11 -11.02
C ALA A 38 5.88 -6.19 -12.22
N ASP A 39 6.44 -6.45 -13.40
CA ASP A 39 5.72 -6.70 -14.65
C ASP A 39 4.75 -5.60 -15.09
N LEU A 40 4.90 -4.37 -14.58
CA LEU A 40 4.01 -3.25 -14.94
C LEU A 40 3.85 -3.05 -16.46
N PRO A 41 4.92 -3.09 -17.29
CA PRO A 41 4.76 -2.93 -18.74
C PRO A 41 3.98 -4.08 -19.39
N ALA A 42 4.20 -5.32 -18.95
CA ALA A 42 3.51 -6.49 -19.49
C ALA A 42 2.03 -6.49 -19.10
N TRP A 43 1.73 -6.15 -17.85
CA TRP A 43 0.36 -5.97 -17.37
C TRP A 43 -0.35 -4.86 -18.16
N ALA A 44 0.31 -3.72 -18.37
CA ALA A 44 -0.25 -2.60 -19.10
C ALA A 44 -0.58 -2.97 -20.56
N ALA A 45 0.34 -3.68 -21.24
CA ALA A 45 0.12 -4.17 -22.59
C ALA A 45 -1.07 -5.14 -22.68
N ALA A 46 -1.19 -6.07 -21.72
CA ALA A 46 -2.29 -7.03 -21.67
C ALA A 46 -3.67 -6.37 -21.43
N HIS A 47 -3.69 -5.14 -20.88
CA HIS A 47 -4.91 -4.38 -20.60
C HIS A 47 -5.13 -3.20 -21.55
N GLU A 48 -4.29 -3.08 -22.59
CA GLU A 48 -4.36 -2.00 -23.59
C GLU A 48 -4.31 -0.60 -22.95
N VAL A 49 -3.54 -0.43 -21.88
CA VAL A 49 -3.34 0.87 -21.20
C VAL A 49 -1.97 1.44 -21.52
N THR A 50 -1.94 2.73 -21.87
CA THR A 50 -0.72 3.45 -22.26
C THR A 50 -0.07 4.21 -21.10
N GLY A 51 -0.78 4.32 -19.97
CA GLY A 51 -0.29 4.96 -18.75
C GLY A 51 -1.00 4.45 -17.51
N VAL A 52 -0.29 4.50 -16.38
CA VAL A 52 -0.77 4.04 -15.08
C VAL A 52 -0.47 5.12 -14.05
N VAL A 53 -1.44 5.41 -13.18
CA VAL A 53 -1.29 6.34 -12.04
C VAL A 53 -1.65 5.62 -10.74
N TRP A 54 -0.91 5.91 -9.67
CA TRP A 54 -1.18 5.34 -8.35
C TRP A 54 -0.77 6.30 -7.24
N THR A 55 -1.32 6.08 -6.05
CA THR A 55 -0.93 6.83 -4.86
C THR A 55 0.45 6.38 -4.38
N ALA A 56 1.37 7.32 -4.34
CA ALA A 56 2.72 7.17 -3.79
C ALA A 56 2.82 7.86 -2.41
N LEU A 57 1.84 7.57 -1.54
CA LEU A 57 1.81 8.12 -0.20
C LEU A 57 3.01 7.62 0.61
N ALA A 58 3.74 8.55 1.22
CA ALA A 58 4.80 8.20 2.15
C ALA A 58 4.24 7.44 3.36
N SER A 59 4.91 6.35 3.75
CA SER A 59 4.59 5.64 4.98
C SER A 59 4.63 6.58 6.18
N ARG A 60 3.70 6.37 7.12
CA ARG A 60 3.65 7.12 8.37
C ARG A 60 3.61 6.16 9.55
N PHE A 61 4.37 6.50 10.58
CA PHE A 61 4.38 5.77 11.84
C PHE A 61 4.49 6.77 12.99
N ASN A 62 3.56 6.68 13.95
CA ASN A 62 3.46 7.62 15.08
C ASN A 62 3.55 9.10 14.66
N GLY A 63 2.79 9.47 13.62
CA GLY A 63 2.71 10.84 13.10
C GLY A 63 3.89 11.27 12.22
N ARG A 64 5.00 10.52 12.18
CA ARG A 64 6.20 10.83 11.41
C ARG A 64 6.19 10.16 10.04
N ARG A 65 6.73 10.83 9.02
CA ARG A 65 6.94 10.25 7.68
C ARG A 65 8.17 9.34 7.72
N MET A 66 7.93 8.05 7.93
CA MET A 66 8.97 7.02 7.96
C MET A 66 8.38 5.64 7.69
N VAL A 67 9.23 4.73 7.21
CA VAL A 67 8.94 3.30 7.18
C VAL A 67 9.39 2.71 8.53
N PRO A 68 8.46 2.18 9.35
CA PRO A 68 8.84 1.57 10.61
C PRO A 68 9.57 0.24 10.40
N THR A 69 10.44 -0.14 11.32
CA THR A 69 11.03 -1.49 11.32
C THR A 69 10.02 -2.53 11.79
N VAL A 70 10.29 -3.80 11.52
CA VAL A 70 9.46 -4.92 11.99
C VAL A 70 9.29 -4.87 13.52
N ASP A 71 10.40 -4.66 14.25
CA ASP A 71 10.37 -4.57 15.71
C ASP A 71 9.56 -3.37 16.22
N GLN A 72 9.63 -2.23 15.54
CA GLN A 72 8.82 -1.06 15.90
C GLN A 72 7.32 -1.35 15.73
N VAL A 73 6.94 -2.05 14.66
CA VAL A 73 5.54 -2.42 14.41
C VAL A 73 5.04 -3.42 15.45
N THR A 74 5.79 -4.49 15.72
CA THR A 74 5.39 -5.52 16.68
C THR A 74 5.31 -4.96 18.10
N ALA A 75 6.26 -4.12 18.52
CA ALA A 75 6.23 -3.45 19.81
C ALA A 75 5.03 -2.50 19.93
N TYR A 76 4.74 -1.70 18.89
CA TYR A 76 3.60 -0.80 18.89
C TYR A 76 2.28 -1.55 19.01
N LEU A 77 2.07 -2.59 18.19
CA LEU A 77 0.86 -3.40 18.24
C LEU A 77 0.72 -4.16 19.56
N GLY A 78 1.83 -4.66 20.10
CA GLY A 78 1.88 -5.31 21.41
C GLY A 78 1.43 -4.41 22.55
N GLY A 79 1.73 -3.11 22.48
CA GLY A 79 1.34 -2.09 23.46
C GLY A 79 -0.06 -1.49 23.27
N LEU A 80 -0.83 -1.92 22.25
CA LEU A 80 -2.21 -1.48 22.11
C LEU A 80 -3.11 -2.17 23.14
N GLU A 81 -4.10 -1.42 23.64
CA GLU A 81 -5.10 -1.88 24.60
C GLU A 81 -6.53 -1.56 24.13
N GLY A 82 -7.51 -2.25 24.72
CA GLY A 82 -8.94 -2.00 24.49
C GLY A 82 -9.37 -2.12 23.04
N SER A 83 -10.23 -1.21 22.58
CA SER A 83 -10.80 -1.23 21.23
C SER A 83 -9.73 -1.12 20.14
N LYS A 84 -8.69 -0.30 20.35
CA LYS A 84 -7.61 -0.14 19.37
C LYS A 84 -6.88 -1.44 19.09
N ARG A 85 -6.65 -2.26 20.13
CA ARG A 85 -6.03 -3.58 19.96
C ARG A 85 -6.95 -4.51 19.15
N ALA A 86 -8.22 -4.56 19.52
CA ALA A 86 -9.20 -5.42 18.86
C ALA A 86 -9.40 -5.07 17.37
N GLU A 87 -9.45 -3.77 17.05
CA GLU A 87 -9.53 -3.27 15.67
C GLU A 87 -8.26 -3.62 14.88
N ALA A 88 -7.08 -3.40 15.45
CA ALA A 88 -5.82 -3.72 14.79
C ALA A 88 -5.68 -5.22 14.52
N GLU A 89 -6.00 -6.06 15.51
CA GLU A 89 -6.00 -7.51 15.34
C GLU A 89 -6.97 -7.92 14.23
N THR A 90 -8.22 -7.44 14.27
CA THR A 90 -9.23 -7.75 13.25
C THR A 90 -8.75 -7.39 11.85
N TYR A 91 -8.23 -6.18 11.67
CA TYR A 91 -7.72 -5.70 10.40
C TYR A 91 -6.59 -6.59 9.86
N ILE A 92 -5.64 -6.96 10.72
CA ILE A 92 -4.49 -7.78 10.34
C ILE A 92 -4.93 -9.20 9.94
N ARG A 93 -5.87 -9.80 10.68
CA ARG A 93 -6.33 -11.18 10.45
C ARG A 93 -7.25 -11.32 9.25
N GLN A 94 -7.97 -10.26 8.87
CA GLN A 94 -8.85 -10.26 7.69
C GLN A 94 -8.11 -10.16 6.36
N ALA A 95 -6.85 -9.74 6.38
CA ALA A 95 -6.14 -9.53 5.15
C ALA A 95 -5.77 -10.86 4.46
N PRO A 96 -5.78 -10.92 3.12
CA PRO A 96 -5.57 -12.17 2.39
C PRO A 96 -4.22 -12.83 2.67
N ARG A 97 -4.18 -14.16 2.68
CA ARG A 97 -2.97 -14.97 2.91
C ARG A 97 -1.87 -14.71 1.88
N GLN A 98 -2.25 -14.34 0.66
CA GLN A 98 -1.33 -13.98 -0.42
C GLN A 98 -0.51 -12.74 -0.07
N VAL A 99 -1.01 -11.85 0.79
CA VAL A 99 -0.29 -10.69 1.30
C VAL A 99 0.56 -11.11 2.50
N SER A 100 1.61 -11.89 2.23
CA SER A 100 2.57 -12.36 3.23
C SER A 100 3.84 -11.50 3.20
N THR A 101 3.84 -10.45 4.03
CA THR A 101 5.00 -9.55 4.16
C THR A 101 5.86 -9.93 5.37
N PRO A 102 7.14 -9.52 5.43
CA PRO A 102 7.97 -9.73 6.62
C PRO A 102 7.34 -9.21 7.92
N TYR A 103 6.62 -8.08 7.84
CA TYR A 103 5.87 -7.54 8.97
C TYR A 103 4.77 -8.50 9.43
N ARG A 104 4.00 -9.08 8.51
CA ARG A 104 2.91 -10.00 8.84
C ARG A 104 3.42 -11.26 9.54
N LEU A 105 4.46 -11.88 8.99
CA LEU A 105 5.07 -13.06 9.59
C LEU A 105 5.55 -12.80 11.03
N ALA A 106 6.17 -11.64 11.26
CA ALA A 106 6.63 -11.25 12.59
C ALA A 106 5.47 -10.94 13.56
N ILE A 107 4.40 -10.30 13.07
CA ILE A 107 3.19 -10.04 13.88
C ILE A 107 2.53 -11.36 14.30
N GLU A 108 2.40 -12.32 13.39
CA GLU A 108 1.87 -13.65 13.68
C GLU A 108 2.72 -14.36 14.75
N ALA A 109 4.04 -14.35 14.58
CA ALA A 109 4.96 -14.97 15.53
C ALA A 109 4.94 -14.31 16.92
N ALA A 110 4.85 -12.98 16.99
CA ALA A 110 4.93 -12.22 18.24
C ALA A 110 3.59 -12.12 18.98
N LEU A 111 2.47 -12.04 18.26
CA LEU A 111 1.15 -11.73 18.84
C LEU A 111 0.09 -12.82 18.62
N GLY A 112 0.38 -13.84 17.81
CA GLY A 112 -0.57 -14.91 17.50
C GLY A 112 -1.73 -14.47 16.58
N TRP A 113 -1.62 -13.31 15.94
CA TRP A 113 -2.66 -12.73 15.09
C TRP A 113 -2.65 -13.34 13.68
N THR A 114 -3.07 -14.60 13.57
CA THR A 114 -3.04 -15.35 12.31
C THR A 114 -4.22 -15.03 11.41
N PRO A 115 -4.04 -15.13 10.07
CA PRO A 115 -5.12 -14.93 9.10
C PRO A 115 -6.33 -15.80 9.42
N LEU A 116 -7.52 -15.27 9.14
CA LEU A 116 -8.75 -16.04 9.24
C LEU A 116 -8.76 -17.17 8.19
N PRO A 117 -9.47 -18.28 8.47
CA PRO A 117 -9.64 -19.38 7.53
C PRO A 117 -10.19 -18.95 6.17
#